data_AF-A0A6G4WVJ6-F1
#
_entry.id   AF-A0A6G4WVJ6-F1
#
_cell.length_a   1.000
_cell.length_b   1.000
_cell.length_c   1.000
_cell.angle_alpha   90.00
_cell.angle_beta   90.00
_cell.angle_gamma   90.00
#
_symmetry.space_group_name_H-M   'P 1'
#
loop_
_entity.id
_entity.type
_entity.pdbx_description
1 polymer ?
#
loop_
_entity_poly.entity_id
_entity_poly.type
_entity_poly.pdbx_seq_one_letter_code
_entity_poly.pdbx_strand_id
1 'polypeptide(L)' 'MQANLTQEHLRDLSGVDRATLQRIEAGTTDARLSWLLRIADALDTPLADLLRE' A
#
# COMPACT_ATOMS: atom_id res chain seq x y z
N MET A 1 6.87 -0.16 8.57
CA MET A 1 7.43 0.57 7.40
C MET A 1 8.90 0.16 7.27
N GLN A 2 9.19 -0.90 6.52
CA GLN A 2 10.53 -1.51 6.44
C GLN A 2 10.97 -1.82 5.00
N ALA A 3 10.29 -1.25 4.00
CA ALA A 3 10.83 -1.16 2.66
C ALA A 3 11.54 0.18 2.56
N ASN A 4 12.80 0.21 2.12
CA ASN A 4 13.57 1.43 1.80
C ASN A 4 13.00 2.19 0.57
N LEU A 5 11.70 2.06 0.31
CA LEU A 5 10.99 2.75 -0.75
C LEU A 5 10.43 4.05 -0.18
N THR A 6 10.75 5.16 -0.83
CA THR A 6 10.02 6.41 -0.58
C THR A 6 8.55 6.20 -0.97
N GLN A 7 7.62 6.92 -0.35
CA GLN A 7 6.20 6.87 -0.74
C GLN A 7 6.00 7.15 -2.24
N GLU A 8 6.90 7.94 -2.83
CA GLU A 8 6.90 8.22 -4.26
C GLU A 8 7.24 6.99 -5.10
N HIS A 9 8.21 6.19 -4.67
CA HIS A 9 8.58 4.94 -5.33
C HIS A 9 7.46 3.89 -5.19
N LEU A 10 6.79 3.82 -4.04
CA LEU A 10 5.64 2.91 -3.84
C LEU A 10 4.44 3.29 -4.72
N ARG A 11 4.19 4.60 -4.90
CA ARG A 11 3.18 5.10 -5.83
C ARG A 11 3.48 4.65 -7.26
N ASP A 12 4.72 4.84 -7.70
CA ASP A 12 5.12 4.55 -9.08
C ASP A 12 5.05 3.05 -9.38
N LEU A 13 5.36 2.19 -8.40
CA LEU A 13 5.26 0.73 -8.54
C LEU A 13 3.81 0.21 -8.43
N SER A 14 3.04 0.67 -7.44
CA SER A 14 1.67 0.16 -7.21
C SER A 14 0.63 0.76 -8.17
N GLY A 15 0.90 1.93 -8.73
CA GLY A 15 -0.07 2.72 -9.51
C GLY A 15 -1.23 3.26 -8.67
N VAL A 16 -1.12 3.22 -7.33
CA VAL A 16 -2.09 3.79 -6.40
C VAL A 16 -1.68 5.22 -6.11
N ASP A 17 -2.60 6.19 -6.26
CA ASP A 17 -2.28 7.59 -6.04
C ASP A 17 -1.88 7.87 -4.58
N ARG A 18 -1.05 8.91 -4.40
CA ARG A 18 -0.49 9.27 -3.10
C ARG A 18 -1.55 9.57 -2.04
N ALA A 19 -2.66 10.23 -2.42
CA ALA A 19 -3.70 10.58 -1.47
C ALA A 19 -4.47 9.32 -1.02
N THR A 20 -4.67 8.35 -1.90
CA THR A 20 -5.23 7.05 -1.56
C THR A 20 -4.31 6.27 -0.63
N LEU A 21 -3.00 6.21 -0.91
CA LEU A 21 -2.03 5.59 0.00
C LEU A 21 -2.08 6.20 1.40
N GLN A 22 -2.09 7.53 1.51
CA GLN A 22 -2.20 8.22 2.80
C GLN A 22 -3.50 7.89 3.54
N ARG A 23 -4.65 7.82 2.85
CA ARG A 23 -5.92 7.47 3.49
C ARG A 23 -5.91 6.04 4.02
N ILE A 24 -5.30 5.12 3.27
CA ILE A 24 -5.12 3.71 3.68
C ILE A 24 -4.21 3.63 4.91
N GLU A 25 -3.04 4.29 4.88
CA GLU A 25 -2.10 4.34 6.02
C GLU A 25 -2.75 4.95 7.27
N ALA A 26 -3.58 5.97 7.09
CA ALA A 26 -4.30 6.61 8.19
C ALA A 26 -5.54 5.83 8.68
N GLY A 27 -5.90 4.72 8.02
CA GLY A 27 -7.11 3.95 8.33
C GLY A 27 -8.41 4.73 8.13
N THR A 28 -8.39 5.77 7.28
CA THR A 28 -9.53 6.68 7.05
C THR A 28 -10.42 6.26 5.88
N THR A 29 -10.11 5.13 5.24
CA THR A 29 -10.86 4.58 4.12
C THR A 29 -10.79 3.06 4.13
N ASP A 30 -11.88 2.41 3.74
CA ASP A 30 -11.84 0.98 3.41
C ASP A 30 -11.01 0.78 2.15
N ALA A 31 -9.83 0.19 2.32
CA ALA A 31 -8.92 -0.10 1.23
C ALA A 31 -9.55 -1.18 0.32
N ARG A 32 -9.69 -0.88 -0.97
CA ARG A 32 -10.13 -1.88 -1.95
C ARG A 32 -9.10 -3.02 -2.00
N LEU A 33 -9.58 -4.27 -2.05
CA LEU A 33 -8.72 -5.45 -2.18
C LEU A 33 -7.74 -5.33 -3.37
N SER A 34 -8.19 -4.75 -4.48
CA SER A 34 -7.34 -4.52 -5.66
C SER A 34 -6.19 -3.54 -5.41
N TRP A 35 -6.35 -2.56 -4.51
CA TRP A 35 -5.25 -1.68 -4.11
C TRP A 35 -4.27 -2.40 -3.19
N LEU A 36 -4.80 -3.16 -2.22
CA LEU A 36 -3.95 -3.91 -1.29
C LEU A 36 -3.09 -4.95 -2.02
N LEU A 37 -3.63 -5.64 -3.03
CA LEU A 37 -2.86 -6.57 -3.87
C LEU A 37 -1.72 -5.88 -4.62
N ARG A 38 -1.95 -4.68 -5.17
CA ARG A 38 -0.92 -3.91 -5.90
C ARG A 38 0.15 -3.36 -4.96
N ILE A 39 -0.24 -2.98 -3.74
CA ILE A 39 0.70 -2.52 -2.71
C ILE A 39 1.55 -3.70 -2.22
N ALA A 40 0.96 -4.87 -2.01
CA ALA A 40 1.67 -6.09 -1.62
C ALA A 40 2.73 -6.49 -2.67
N ASP A 41 2.33 -6.51 -3.95
CA ASP A 41 3.22 -6.78 -5.09
C ASP A 41 4.38 -5.77 -5.16
N ALA A 42 4.08 -4.47 -5.04
CA ALA A 42 5.09 -3.41 -5.07
C ALA A 42 6.06 -3.45 -3.87
N LEU A 43 5.65 -4.02 -2.74
CA LEU A 43 6.47 -4.19 -1.54
C LEU A 43 7.17 -5.55 -1.48
N ASP A 44 6.97 -6.41 -2.48
CA ASP A 44 7.46 -7.80 -2.49
C ASP A 44 7.14 -8.53 -1.17
N THR A 45 5.89 -8.40 -0.71
CA THR A 45 5.44 -8.90 0.61
C THR A 45 4.07 -9.57 0.47
N PRO A 46 3.81 -10.69 1.15
CA PRO A 46 2.49 -11.32 1.17
C PRO A 46 1.39 -10.35 1.62
N LEU A 47 0.22 -10.38 0.94
CA LEU A 47 -0.93 -9.54 1.31
C LEU A 47 -1.34 -9.70 2.78
N ALA A 48 -1.23 -10.91 3.33
CA ALA A 48 -1.57 -11.20 4.72
C ALA A 48 -0.77 -10.35 5.72
N ASP A 49 0.47 -9.97 5.38
CA ASP A 49 1.33 -9.16 6.25
C ASP A 49 0.92 -7.68 6.25
N LEU A 50 0.12 -7.24 5.27
CA LEU A 50 -0.49 -5.90 5.22
C LEU A 50 -1.76 -5.80 6.06
N LEU A 51 -2.35 -6.92 6.46
CA LEU A 51 -3.57 -6.98 7.25
C LEU A 51 -3.22 -7.18 8.72
N ARG A 52 -3.74 -6.33 9.60
CA ARG A 52 -3.66 -6.48 11.05
C ARG A 52 -5.04 -6.22 11.65
N GLU A 53 -5.38 -6.99 12.68
CA GLU A 53 -6.59 -6.82 13.50
C GLU A 53 -6.55 -5.55 14.35
#